data_AF-A0A080LXV7-F1
#
_entry.id   AF-A0A080LXV7-F1
#
_cell.length_a   1.000
_cell.length_b   1.000
_cell.length_c   1.000
_cell.angle_alpha   90.00
_cell.angle_beta   90.00
_cell.angle_gamma   90.00
#
_symmetry.space_group_name_H-M   'P 1'
#
loop_
_entity.id
_entity.type
_entity.pdbx_description
1 polymer ?
#
loop_
_entity_poly.entity_id
_entity_poly.type
_entity_poly.pdbx_seq_one_letter_code
_entity_poly.pdbx_strand_id
1 'polypeptide(L)'
;MRNEIGQMKTLVAGVLRSVLAASPENNGTFRLVVTTSIGDTSKPVLIVGNAHRRFEDAHGIAVLNPDQRLLDEIRPGVGYNHGILKEIVSGRCDAMVDVWLVGDNVRQGCTYRARQKRPASFMVR
;
A
#
# COMPACT_ATOMS: atom_id res chain seq x y z
N MET A 1 -21.38 -3.53 3.64
CA MET A 1 -19.98 -3.97 3.36
C MET A 1 -19.03 -2.96 3.98
N ARG A 2 -18.07 -3.38 4.81
CA ARG A 2 -17.03 -2.46 5.30
C ARG A 2 -16.17 -1.99 4.13
N ASN A 3 -15.84 -0.70 4.10
CA ASN A 3 -15.06 -0.09 3.03
C ASN A 3 -13.57 -0.44 3.18
N GLU A 4 -13.18 -1.65 2.76
CA GLU A 4 -11.79 -2.14 2.86
C GLU A 4 -10.79 -1.19 2.17
N ILE A 5 -11.15 -0.62 1.03
CA ILE A 5 -10.31 0.37 0.33
C ILE A 5 -10.13 1.62 1.20
N GLY A 6 -11.21 2.09 1.84
CA GLY A 6 -11.15 3.19 2.79
C GLY A 6 -10.24 2.88 4.00
N GLN A 7 -10.35 1.68 4.57
CA GLN A 7 -9.49 1.25 5.68
C GLN A 7 -8.02 1.16 5.26
N MET A 8 -7.74 0.58 4.09
CA MET A 8 -6.39 0.52 3.53
C MET A 8 -5.84 1.92 3.24
N LYS A 9 -6.67 2.84 2.72
CA LYS A 9 -6.29 4.24 2.49
C LYS A 9 -5.88 4.92 3.79
N THR A 10 -6.66 4.75 4.86
CA THR A 10 -6.33 5.30 6.19
C THR A 10 -5.03 4.71 6.73
N LEU A 11 -4.86 3.38 6.61
CA LEU A 11 -3.65 2.68 7.05
C LEU A 11 -2.40 3.22 6.34
N VAL A 12 -2.41 3.24 5.00
CA VAL A 12 -1.24 3.70 4.22
C VAL A 12 -0.97 5.18 4.44
N ALA A 13 -2.00 6.02 4.56
CA ALA A 13 -1.82 7.44 4.86
C ALA A 13 -1.17 7.65 6.24
N GLY A 14 -1.56 6.85 7.25
CA GLY A 14 -0.92 6.88 8.57
C GLY A 14 0.56 6.51 8.49
N VAL A 15 0.89 5.41 7.80
CA VAL A 15 2.28 4.98 7.58
C VAL A 15 3.08 6.05 6.84
N LEU A 16 2.52 6.63 5.76
CA LEU A 16 3.18 7.69 5.00
C LEU A 16 3.49 8.91 5.87
N ARG A 17 2.55 9.35 6.72
CA ARG A 17 2.78 10.46 7.66
C ARG A 17 3.90 10.14 8.66
N SER A 18 3.91 8.93 9.21
CA SER A 18 4.97 8.48 10.13
C SER A 18 6.33 8.41 9.44
N VAL A 19 6.40 7.86 8.23
CA VAL A 19 7.64 7.79 7.46
C VAL A 19 8.12 9.19 7.08
N LEU A 20 7.23 10.06 6.60
CA LEU A 20 7.58 11.44 6.24
C LEU A 20 8.14 12.22 7.43
N ALA A 21 7.52 12.09 8.61
CA ALA A 21 8.00 12.71 9.84
C ALA A 21 9.38 12.20 10.30
N ALA A 22 9.68 10.92 10.02
CA ALA A 22 10.95 10.28 10.34
C ALA A 22 12.01 10.37 9.23
N SER A 23 11.63 10.79 8.01
CA SER A 23 12.52 10.73 6.86
C SER A 23 13.61 11.81 6.92
N PRO A 24 14.84 11.49 6.49
CA PRO A 24 15.86 12.51 6.23
C PRO A 24 15.37 13.47 5.13
N GLU A 25 16.05 14.60 4.93
CA GLU A 25 15.60 15.67 4.00
C GLU A 25 15.37 15.19 2.55
N ASN A 26 16.00 14.07 2.16
CA ASN A 26 16.02 13.51 0.81
C ASN A 26 15.12 12.27 0.64
N ASN A 27 14.81 11.94 -0.63
CA ASN A 27 14.04 10.79 -1.09
C ASN A 27 14.31 9.48 -0.32
N GLY A 28 13.45 9.16 0.65
CA GLY A 28 13.47 7.90 1.38
C GLY A 28 12.52 6.89 0.75
N THR A 29 12.97 5.66 0.57
CA THR A 29 12.12 4.53 0.14
C THR A 29 11.85 3.60 1.32
N PHE A 30 10.65 3.02 1.40
CA PHE A 30 10.30 2.11 2.48
C PHE A 30 9.46 0.92 2.00
N ARG A 31 9.57 -0.17 2.73
CA ARG A 31 8.79 -1.39 2.53
C ARG A 31 8.49 -2.02 3.88
N LEU A 32 7.24 -2.40 4.07
CA LEU A 32 6.70 -2.93 5.32
C LEU A 32 5.66 -4.00 4.98
N VAL A 33 5.60 -5.06 5.78
CA VAL A 33 4.47 -5.99 5.77
C VAL A 33 3.90 -6.06 7.17
N VAL A 34 2.62 -5.75 7.32
CA VAL A 34 1.91 -5.82 8.61
C VAL A 34 0.77 -6.81 8.52
N THR A 35 0.51 -7.50 9.62
CA THR A 35 -0.76 -8.21 9.80
C THR A 35 -1.75 -7.25 10.44
N THR A 36 -2.89 -6.99 9.79
CA THR A 36 -3.92 -6.12 10.36
C THR A 36 -5.32 -6.57 9.96
N SER A 37 -6.31 -6.18 10.76
CA SER A 37 -7.72 -6.42 10.47
C SER A 37 -8.21 -5.42 9.43
N ILE A 38 -8.55 -5.93 8.24
CA ILE A 38 -9.28 -5.20 7.19
C ILE A 38 -10.58 -5.96 6.94
N GLY A 39 -11.71 -5.28 7.09
CA GLY A 39 -13.02 -5.93 7.15
C GLY A 39 -13.21 -6.72 8.45
N ASP A 40 -13.47 -8.02 8.32
CA ASP A 40 -13.70 -8.98 9.43
C ASP A 40 -12.58 -10.02 9.57
N THR A 41 -11.51 -9.88 8.78
CA THR A 41 -10.41 -10.86 8.74
C THR A 41 -9.08 -10.18 8.97
N SER A 42 -8.22 -10.82 9.77
CA SER A 42 -6.82 -10.44 9.88
C SER A 42 -6.05 -10.98 8.69
N LYS A 43 -5.40 -10.10 7.94
CA LYS A 43 -4.68 -10.44 6.70
C LYS A 43 -3.39 -9.63 6.62
N PRO A 44 -2.36 -10.14 5.91
CA PRO A 44 -1.17 -9.36 5.67
C PRO A 44 -1.46 -8.22 4.71
N VAL A 45 -0.85 -7.07 4.93
CA VAL A 45 -0.85 -5.91 4.05
C VAL A 45 0.60 -5.55 3.76
N LEU A 46 1.00 -5.66 2.49
CA LEU A 46 2.25 -5.09 2.01
C LEU A 46 2.03 -3.60 1.80
N ILE A 47 2.93 -2.78 2.35
CA ILE A 47 2.98 -1.35 2.11
C ILE A 47 4.37 -1.03 1.57
N VAL A 48 4.42 -0.45 0.37
CA VAL A 48 5.64 0.07 -0.23
C VAL A 48 5.46 1.52 -0.59
N GLY A 49 6.53 2.30 -0.57
CA GLY A 49 6.43 3.69 -0.95
C GLY A 49 7.73 4.46 -0.87
N ASN A 50 7.58 5.76 -1.04
CA ASN A 50 8.63 6.75 -0.89
C ASN A 50 8.09 7.99 -0.20
N ALA A 51 8.95 8.70 0.51
CA ALA A 51 8.64 9.97 1.16
C ALA A 51 9.76 10.97 0.88
N HIS A 52 9.38 12.22 0.59
CA HIS A 52 10.31 13.32 0.38
C HIS A 52 9.97 14.45 1.35
N ARG A 53 10.74 14.56 2.43
CA ARG A 53 10.49 15.57 3.47
C ARG A 53 10.57 17.00 2.94
N ARG A 54 11.57 17.31 2.10
CA ARG A 54 11.73 18.66 1.50
C ARG A 54 10.50 19.14 0.72
N PHE A 55 9.78 18.25 0.04
CA PHE A 55 8.58 18.60 -0.72
C PHE A 55 7.28 18.29 0.04
N GLU A 56 7.41 17.80 1.28
CA GLU A 56 6.29 17.37 2.12
C GLU A 56 5.32 16.43 1.38
N ASP A 57 5.88 15.57 0.54
CA ASP A 57 5.11 14.60 -0.24
C ASP A 57 5.53 13.17 0.05
N ALA A 58 4.59 12.26 -0.17
CA ALA A 58 4.85 10.84 -0.05
C ALA A 58 3.92 10.07 -0.98
N HIS A 59 4.41 8.95 -1.48
CA HIS A 59 3.67 8.02 -2.31
C HIS A 59 3.70 6.65 -1.68
N GLY A 60 2.56 5.96 -1.67
CA GLY A 60 2.44 4.65 -1.06
C GLY A 60 1.42 3.77 -1.76
N ILE A 61 1.78 2.51 -1.94
CA ILE A 61 0.92 1.45 -2.43
C ILE A 61 0.70 0.47 -1.28
N ALA A 62 -0.57 0.22 -0.94
CA ALA A 62 -0.93 -0.84 -0.01
C ALA A 62 -1.64 -1.97 -0.75
N VAL A 63 -1.20 -3.20 -0.50
CA VAL A 63 -1.68 -4.42 -1.13
C VAL A 63 -2.16 -5.38 -0.04
N LEU A 64 -3.45 -5.69 -0.04
CA LEU A 64 -4.08 -6.59 0.90
C LEU A 64 -3.95 -8.04 0.43
N ASN A 65 -3.43 -8.88 1.31
CA ASN A 65 -3.26 -10.30 1.11
C ASN A 65 -2.49 -10.65 -0.18
N PRO A 66 -1.28 -10.08 -0.39
CA PRO A 66 -0.45 -10.42 -1.54
C PRO A 66 -0.01 -11.88 -1.46
N ASP A 67 0.17 -12.52 -2.61
CA ASP A 67 0.94 -13.77 -2.66
C ASP A 67 2.45 -13.50 -2.62
N GLN A 68 3.24 -14.58 -2.49
CA GLN A 68 4.69 -14.49 -2.41
C GLN A 68 5.32 -13.84 -3.67
N ARG A 69 4.79 -14.12 -4.85
CA ARG A 69 5.33 -13.54 -6.09
C ARG A 69 5.12 -12.03 -6.12
N LEU A 70 3.95 -11.57 -5.68
CA LEU A 70 3.65 -10.13 -5.61
C LEU A 70 4.50 -9.42 -4.56
N LEU A 71 4.81 -10.09 -3.44
CA LEU A 71 5.81 -9.59 -2.50
C LEU A 71 7.15 -9.40 -3.20
N ASP A 72 7.64 -10.36 -3.95
CA ASP A 72 8.99 -10.30 -4.54
C ASP A 72 9.08 -9.29 -5.71
N GLU A 73 7.96 -9.03 -6.39
CA GLU A 73 7.88 -8.18 -7.58
C GLU A 73 7.69 -6.69 -7.26
N ILE A 74 6.84 -6.34 -6.29
CA ILE A 74 6.59 -4.93 -5.95
C ILE A 74 7.74 -4.36 -5.13
N ARG A 75 8.47 -3.42 -5.73
CA ARG A 75 9.62 -2.71 -5.14
C ARG A 75 9.28 -1.26 -4.77
N PRO A 76 9.86 -0.72 -3.68
CA PRO A 76 9.74 0.69 -3.35
C PRO A 76 10.60 1.55 -4.28
N GLY A 77 10.27 2.84 -4.40
CA GLY A 77 11.00 3.78 -5.28
C GLY A 77 10.75 3.59 -6.78
N VAL A 78 9.78 2.77 -7.16
CA VAL A 78 9.40 2.55 -8.56
C VAL A 78 8.13 3.33 -8.86
N GLY A 79 8.20 4.21 -9.86
CA GLY A 79 7.03 4.93 -10.38
C GLY A 79 6.16 4.03 -11.24
N TYR A 80 5.32 3.18 -10.63
CA TYR A 80 4.37 2.36 -11.36
C TYR A 80 3.28 3.25 -11.98
N ASN A 81 3.07 3.11 -13.29
CA ASN A 81 1.86 3.67 -13.88
C ASN A 81 0.63 2.84 -13.45
N HIS A 82 -0.56 3.45 -13.48
CA HIS A 82 -1.77 2.80 -12.98
C HIS A 82 -2.18 1.53 -13.74
N GLY A 83 -1.89 1.44 -15.04
CA GLY A 83 -2.23 0.28 -15.87
C GLY A 83 -1.40 -0.94 -15.50
N ILE A 84 -0.07 -0.78 -15.53
CA ILE A 84 0.91 -1.80 -15.17
C ILE A 84 0.71 -2.23 -13.72
N LEU A 85 0.48 -1.30 -12.78
CA LEU A 85 0.25 -1.68 -11.39
C LEU A 85 -0.97 -2.60 -11.24
N LYS A 86 -2.06 -2.32 -11.97
CA LYS A 86 -3.26 -3.17 -11.96
C LYS A 86 -2.99 -4.54 -12.56
N GLU A 87 -2.26 -4.61 -13.67
CA GLU A 87 -1.83 -5.87 -14.28
C GLU A 87 -0.97 -6.69 -13.31
N ILE A 88 -0.04 -6.03 -12.63
CA ILE A 88 0.83 -6.65 -11.62
C ILE A 88 -0.03 -7.24 -10.49
N VAL A 89 -0.94 -6.50 -9.89
CA VAL A 89 -1.67 -7.00 -8.71
C VAL A 89 -2.82 -7.96 -9.05
N SER A 90 -3.25 -8.02 -10.31
CA SER A 90 -4.43 -8.77 -10.72
C SER A 90 -4.29 -10.27 -10.44
N GLY A 91 -5.26 -10.84 -9.71
CA GLY A 91 -5.25 -12.25 -9.33
C GLY A 91 -4.23 -12.62 -8.25
N ARG A 92 -3.43 -11.65 -7.80
CA ARG A 92 -2.30 -11.83 -6.87
C ARG A 92 -2.48 -11.13 -5.53
N CYS A 93 -3.57 -10.40 -5.33
CA CYS A 93 -4.00 -9.84 -4.05
C CYS A 93 -5.54 -9.81 -3.92
N ASP A 94 -6.07 -9.55 -2.73
CA ASP A 94 -7.52 -9.31 -2.56
C ASP A 94 -7.92 -7.87 -2.93
N ALA A 95 -7.06 -6.91 -2.63
CA ALA A 95 -7.26 -5.50 -2.95
C ALA A 95 -5.92 -4.74 -2.99
N MET A 96 -5.90 -3.62 -3.70
CA MET A 96 -4.79 -2.66 -3.68
C MET A 96 -5.34 -1.23 -3.70
N VAL A 97 -4.65 -0.34 -2.99
CA VAL A 97 -4.85 1.11 -3.07
C VAL A 97 -3.51 1.81 -3.27
N ASP A 98 -3.51 2.75 -4.20
CA ASP A 98 -2.42 3.66 -4.49
C ASP A 98 -2.77 5.06 -3.94
N VAL A 99 -1.86 5.66 -3.17
CA VAL A 99 -2.09 6.87 -2.39
C VAL A 99 -0.93 7.84 -2.50
N TRP A 100 -1.28 9.11 -2.66
CA TRP A 100 -0.38 10.24 -2.60
C TRP A 100 -0.73 11.12 -1.40
N LEU A 101 0.28 11.44 -0.60
CA LEU A 101 0.23 12.49 0.41
C LEU A 101 0.93 13.71 -0.20
N VAL A 102 0.23 14.85 -0.25
CA VAL A 102 0.78 16.12 -0.72
C VAL A 102 0.43 17.18 0.32
N GLY A 103 1.41 17.56 1.14
CA GLY A 103 1.16 18.25 2.40
C GLY A 103 0.21 17.44 3.27
N ASP A 104 -0.90 18.05 3.69
CA ASP A 104 -1.92 17.35 4.50
C ASP A 104 -2.97 16.57 3.69
N ASN A 105 -2.96 16.69 2.37
CA ASN A 105 -4.00 16.12 1.51
C ASN A 105 -3.68 14.68 1.12
N VAL A 106 -4.64 13.78 1.34
CA VAL A 106 -4.54 12.37 0.94
C VAL A 106 -5.32 12.13 -0.35
N ARG A 107 -4.62 12.05 -1.47
CA ARG A 107 -5.18 11.75 -2.79
C ARG A 107 -5.11 10.25 -3.06
N GLN A 108 -6.20 9.69 -3.56
CA GLN A 108 -6.21 8.32 -4.05
C GLN A 108 -5.82 8.34 -5.52
N GLY A 109 -4.83 7.54 -5.91
CA GLY A 109 -4.54 7.22 -7.30
C GLY A 109 -5.48 6.13 -7.77
N CYS A 110 -4.92 4.96 -8.10
CA CYS A 110 -5.71 3.83 -8.55
C CYS A 110 -6.08 2.83 -7.43
N THR A 111 -7.06 1.97 -7.71
CA THR A 111 -7.46 0.87 -6.83
C THR A 111 -7.67 -0.41 -7.64
N TYR A 112 -7.53 -1.54 -6.95
CA TYR A 112 -7.89 -2.86 -7.44
C TYR A 112 -8.67 -3.62 -6.37
N ARG A 113 -9.60 -4.48 -6.81
CA ARG A 113 -10.35 -5.39 -5.96
C ARG A 113 -10.56 -6.69 -6.71
N ALA A 114 -10.16 -7.81 -6.11
CA ALA A 114 -10.41 -9.13 -6.66
C ALA A 114 -11.90 -9.47 -6.62
N ARG A 115 -12.37 -10.22 -7.63
CA ARG A 115 -13.75 -10.73 -7.67
C ARG A 115 -13.99 -11.81 -6.61
N GLN A 116 -12.99 -12.65 -6.36
CA GLN A 116 -12.99 -13.66 -5.31
C GLN A 116 -11.85 -13.37 -4.33
N LYS A 117 -12.19 -13.33 -3.05
CA LYS A 117 -11.21 -13.17 -1.97
C LYS A 117 -10.58 -14.50 -1.65
N ARG A 118 -9.31 -14.46 -1.28
CA ARG A 118 -8.52 -15.63 -0.91
C ARG A 118 -8.38 -15.73 0.62
N PRO A 119 -8.12 -16.93 1.16
CA PRO A 119 -7.60 -17.06 2.52
C PRO A 119 -6.32 -16.23 2.70
N ALA A 120 -5.94 -15.90 3.95
CA ALA A 120 -4.68 -15.22 4.20
C ALA A 120 -3.52 -16.05 3.63
N SER A 121 -2.69 -15.42 2.80
CA SER A 121 -1.59 -16.09 2.09
C SER A 121 -0.43 -16.41 3.04
N PHE A 122 -0.26 -15.60 4.07
CA PHE A 122 0.69 -15.78 5.17
C PHE A 122 0.31 -14.87 6.34
N MET A 123 0.98 -15.03 7.48
CA MET A 123 0.84 -14.15 8.65
C MET A 123 2.24 -13.70 9.08
N VAL A 124 2.42 -12.41 9.33
CA VAL A 124 3.66 -11.86 9.90
C VAL A 124 3.44 -11.65 11.39
N ARG A 125 4.37 -12.17 12.20
CA ARG A 125 4.39 -12.02 13.67
C ARG A 125 4.93 -10.67 14.08
#